data_AF-A0A1H1NHM7-F1
#
_entry.id   AF-A0A1H1NHM7-F1
#
_cell.length_a   1.000
_cell.length_b   1.000
_cell.length_c   1.000
_cell.angle_alpha   90.00
_cell.angle_beta   90.00
_cell.angle_gamma   90.00
#
_symmetry.space_group_name_H-M   'P 1'
#
loop_
_entity.id
_entity.type
_entity.pdbx_description
1 polymer ?
#
loop_
_entity_poly.entity_id
_entity_poly.type
_entity_poly.pdbx_seq_one_letter_code
_entity_poly.pdbx_strand_id
1 'polypeptide(L)'
;MTTRRELRLQREAAERAAREQADAARYQVPDTQAKGTPTPSAYASGVSKATGDQAVPGAPAPVPETQAPEAQAASRRRTGMPSTGRPGYGGGASAPEDTATSADLRGFHLILLDDAVEVSDVLALIHNKLPDLRPALDEHGQMRLSRHSRLSSGVTLDPADAAALEVPEWARHAIVIDCPRDRQPTPPPDWFADSDGLHEAFPNGMPDREEERMLSLMLSVASRLHTGVRLADESGLPTRVIIPDPEAKVDLYIYSSYWMEPPVALDFVRRHAPHAFQQALPTPDEDVLAQASIDDPLFDPSAPVVLDGYALLVPLGEIDETAGSLEIRVMEAEWVPPIIAAHTDAPQIEYHVHWMDTESKRYQPNQRRRFRRMRSQVARLTDAIGAELLVGSAGIGLDENGFLVTSRQLRS
;
A
#
# COMPACT_ATOMS: atom_id res chain seq x y z
N MET A 1 -12.64 18.84 21.00
CA MET A 1 -12.74 17.73 20.03
C MET A 1 -12.20 16.51 20.73
N THR A 2 -12.99 15.45 20.84
CA THR A 2 -12.59 14.22 21.53
C THR A 2 -12.41 13.16 20.46
N THR A 3 -11.23 12.57 20.37
CA THR A 3 -10.94 11.60 19.30
C THR A 3 -11.66 10.28 19.56
N ARG A 4 -11.96 9.50 18.51
CA ARG A 4 -12.57 8.15 18.64
C ARG A 4 -11.71 7.22 19.50
N ARG A 5 -10.38 7.44 19.50
CA ARG A 5 -9.43 6.77 20.39
C ARG A 5 -9.64 7.13 21.85
N GLU A 6 -9.85 8.40 22.17
CA GLU A 6 -10.18 8.83 23.54
C GLU A 6 -11.52 8.28 24.00
N LEU A 7 -12.54 8.27 23.14
CA LEU A 7 -13.84 7.65 23.45
C LEU A 7 -13.73 6.14 23.65
N ARG A 8 -12.91 5.45 22.85
CA ARG A 8 -12.62 4.03 23.03
C ARG A 8 -11.88 3.76 24.33
N LEU A 9 -10.87 4.56 24.67
CA LEU A 9 -10.14 4.44 25.94
C LEU A 9 -11.03 4.76 27.14
N GLN A 10 -11.92 5.74 27.03
CA GLN A 10 -12.92 6.07 28.06
C GLN A 10 -13.95 4.94 28.22
N ARG A 11 -14.39 4.32 27.13
CA ARG A 11 -15.30 3.18 27.16
C ARG A 11 -14.63 1.93 27.74
N GLU A 12 -13.40 1.63 27.36
CA GLU A 12 -12.61 0.52 27.92
C GLU A 12 -12.32 0.75 29.41
N ALA A 13 -12.06 2.00 29.82
CA ALA A 13 -11.91 2.36 31.23
C ALA A 13 -13.22 2.22 32.01
N ALA A 14 -14.36 2.63 31.43
CA ALA A 14 -15.68 2.48 32.03
C ALA A 14 -16.11 1.01 32.16
N GLU A 15 -15.82 0.19 31.14
CA GLU A 15 -16.09 -1.26 31.17
C GLU A 15 -15.20 -1.98 32.18
N ARG A 16 -13.94 -1.55 32.33
CA ARG A 16 -13.03 -2.09 33.36
C ARG A 16 -13.48 -1.70 34.77
N ALA A 17 -13.90 -0.45 34.98
CA ALA A 17 -14.47 0.01 36.25
C ALA A 17 -15.78 -0.71 36.60
N ALA A 18 -16.65 -0.96 35.60
CA ALA A 18 -17.89 -1.71 35.79
C ALA A 18 -17.63 -3.18 36.16
N ARG A 19 -16.60 -3.82 35.57
CA ARG A 19 -16.17 -5.17 35.96
C ARG A 19 -15.61 -5.22 37.37
N GLU A 20 -14.77 -4.26 37.75
CA GLU A 20 -14.24 -4.16 39.12
C GLU A 20 -15.35 -3.93 40.16
N GLN A 21 -16.35 -3.10 39.85
CA GLN A 21 -17.54 -2.94 40.69
C GLN A 21 -18.39 -4.22 40.80
N ALA A 22 -18.56 -4.96 39.70
CA ALA A 22 -19.30 -6.22 39.70
C ALA A 22 -18.58 -7.32 40.50
N ASP A 23 -17.26 -7.38 40.44
CA ASP A 23 -16.46 -8.33 41.23
C ASP A 23 -16.40 -7.95 42.72
N ALA A 24 -16.38 -6.65 43.05
CA ALA A 24 -16.48 -6.18 44.43
C ALA A 24 -17.84 -6.51 45.07
N ALA A 25 -18.93 -6.43 44.30
CA ALA A 25 -20.26 -6.82 44.74
C ALA A 25 -20.40 -8.34 44.97
N ARG A 26 -19.58 -9.17 44.30
CA ARG A 26 -19.57 -10.62 44.45
C ARG A 26 -18.93 -11.11 45.75
N TYR A 27 -18.10 -10.28 46.40
CA TYR A 27 -17.40 -10.61 47.64
C TYR A 27 -18.05 -10.04 48.92
N GLN A 28 -19.18 -9.35 48.80
CA GLN A 28 -19.97 -8.95 49.98
C GLN A 28 -20.86 -10.12 50.45
N VAL A 29 -20.33 -10.92 51.38
CA VAL A 29 -21.11 -11.91 52.13
C VAL A 29 -22.08 -11.16 53.07
N PRO A 30 -23.39 -11.48 53.08
CA PRO A 30 -24.33 -10.83 53.98
C PRO A 30 -24.21 -11.38 55.40
N ASP A 31 -23.99 -10.47 56.34
CA ASP A 31 -23.92 -10.71 57.78
C ASP A 31 -25.33 -11.08 58.30
N THR A 32 -25.50 -12.30 58.82
CA THR A 32 -26.73 -12.73 59.49
C THR A 32 -26.45 -13.10 60.94
N GLN A 33 -27.04 -12.33 61.86
CA GLN A 33 -27.05 -12.61 63.30
C GLN A 33 -28.07 -13.70 63.64
N ALA A 34 -27.72 -14.66 64.51
CA ALA A 34 -28.41 -14.91 65.79
C ALA A 34 -27.84 -16.09 66.63
N LYS A 35 -27.42 -15.74 67.86
CA LYS A 35 -27.57 -16.41 69.19
C LYS A 35 -27.10 -17.87 69.43
N GLY A 36 -26.25 -18.02 70.47
CA GLY A 36 -26.34 -19.09 71.48
C GLY A 36 -25.03 -19.78 71.88
N THR A 37 -24.40 -19.36 73.00
CA THR A 37 -23.35 -20.10 73.74
C THR A 37 -23.98 -21.22 74.62
N PRO A 38 -23.26 -22.28 75.08
CA PRO A 38 -22.05 -22.21 75.93
C PRO A 38 -20.88 -23.22 75.65
N THR A 39 -19.63 -22.75 75.79
CA THR A 39 -18.38 -23.26 76.48
C THR A 39 -18.01 -24.78 76.58
N PRO A 40 -16.73 -25.18 76.87
CA PRO A 40 -15.44 -24.96 76.16
C PRO A 40 -14.51 -26.22 76.13
N SER A 41 -13.45 -26.25 75.29
CA SER A 41 -12.19 -27.03 75.53
C SER A 41 -11.21 -26.77 74.35
N ALA A 42 -10.13 -25.99 74.51
CA ALA A 42 -8.77 -26.33 74.99
C ALA A 42 -7.79 -26.80 73.88
N TYR A 43 -6.52 -26.41 74.07
CA TYR A 43 -5.28 -26.62 73.29
C TYR A 43 -5.04 -25.61 72.15
N ALA A 44 -4.24 -24.54 72.33
CA ALA A 44 -2.78 -24.48 72.56
C ALA A 44 -2.02 -25.20 71.43
N SER A 45 -1.35 -24.52 70.51
CA SER A 45 0.02 -23.98 70.60
C SER A 45 0.55 -24.01 69.15
N GLY A 46 1.45 -23.18 68.64
CA GLY A 46 2.24 -22.09 69.17
C GLY A 46 3.14 -21.53 68.05
N VAL A 47 3.71 -20.34 68.32
CA VAL A 47 5.05 -19.87 67.94
C VAL A 47 5.35 -19.80 66.42
N SER A 48 5.24 -18.65 65.76
CA SER A 48 6.13 -17.46 65.78
C SER A 48 7.50 -17.62 65.09
N LYS A 49 7.73 -16.66 64.17
CA LYS A 49 9.00 -15.95 63.86
C LYS A 49 10.07 -16.78 63.13
N ALA A 50 10.91 -16.23 62.25
CA ALA A 50 11.24 -14.84 61.95
C ALA A 50 11.93 -14.76 60.57
N THR A 51 11.82 -13.60 59.92
CA THR A 51 12.92 -12.83 59.28
C THR A 51 14.21 -13.60 59.02
N GLY A 52 14.69 -13.73 57.79
CA GLY A 52 15.06 -12.63 56.89
C GLY A 52 16.58 -12.62 56.78
N ASP A 53 17.14 -12.65 55.58
CA ASP A 53 17.99 -11.59 55.04
C ASP A 53 18.58 -11.98 53.68
N GLN A 54 18.97 -10.95 52.95
CA GLN A 54 19.45 -10.91 51.58
C GLN A 54 20.80 -11.60 51.34
N ALA A 55 21.01 -12.11 50.12
CA ALA A 55 22.21 -11.86 49.30
C ALA A 55 22.09 -12.46 47.88
N VAL A 56 22.28 -11.61 46.88
CA VAL A 56 22.60 -11.91 45.46
C VAL A 56 24.11 -12.24 45.40
N PRO A 57 24.62 -13.24 44.64
CA PRO A 57 24.98 -13.00 43.23
C PRO A 57 25.01 -14.21 42.27
N GLY A 58 25.00 -13.91 40.97
CA GLY A 58 25.66 -14.75 39.96
C GLY A 58 24.74 -15.46 38.96
N ALA A 59 24.78 -15.00 37.71
CA ALA A 59 24.36 -15.79 36.55
C ALA A 59 25.29 -16.99 36.32
N PRO A 60 24.78 -18.07 35.70
CA PRO A 60 25.47 -18.63 34.55
C PRO A 60 24.53 -18.97 33.38
N ALA A 61 25.17 -19.14 32.23
CA ALA A 61 24.64 -19.22 30.87
C ALA A 61 24.12 -20.64 30.48
N PRO A 62 23.89 -20.96 29.18
CA PRO A 62 22.66 -21.58 28.68
C PRO A 62 22.74 -23.12 28.50
N VAL A 63 21.60 -23.75 28.27
CA VAL A 63 21.43 -25.20 28.04
C VAL A 63 20.71 -25.42 26.68
N PRO A 64 21.02 -26.50 25.92
CA PRO A 64 21.17 -26.47 24.48
C PRO A 64 20.02 -27.09 23.66
N GLU A 65 20.20 -26.97 22.34
CA GLU A 65 19.48 -27.60 21.23
C GLU A 65 19.26 -29.12 21.37
N THR A 66 18.10 -29.57 20.89
CA THR A 66 17.82 -30.97 20.58
C THR A 66 17.27 -31.07 19.16
N GLN A 67 17.99 -31.79 18.30
CA GLN A 67 17.61 -32.15 16.93
C GLN A 67 16.87 -33.49 16.85
N ALA A 68 16.10 -33.61 15.75
CA ALA A 68 15.70 -34.82 15.00
C ALA A 68 14.47 -35.63 15.52
N PRO A 69 13.73 -36.39 14.66
CA PRO A 69 14.12 -36.85 13.31
C PRO A 69 13.04 -36.83 12.19
N GLU A 70 13.55 -37.13 10.99
CA GLU A 70 12.88 -37.49 9.74
C GLU A 70 11.85 -38.63 9.87
N ALA A 71 10.80 -38.58 9.04
CA ALA A 71 9.96 -39.74 8.74
C ALA A 71 9.60 -39.79 7.24
N GLN A 72 10.24 -40.73 6.54
CA GLN A 72 9.85 -41.23 5.22
C GLN A 72 8.62 -42.15 5.36
N ALA A 73 7.62 -42.03 4.48
CA ALA A 73 6.61 -43.08 4.27
C ALA A 73 5.98 -43.04 2.86
N ALA A 74 6.47 -43.95 2.02
CA ALA A 74 5.70 -44.92 1.22
C ALA A 74 4.49 -44.47 0.36
N SER A 75 4.78 -44.31 -0.93
CA SER A 75 4.16 -45.01 -2.07
C SER A 75 2.92 -45.89 -1.80
N ARG A 76 1.78 -45.51 -2.40
CA ARG A 76 0.71 -46.46 -2.78
C ARG A 76 0.24 -46.20 -4.20
N ARG A 77 0.63 -47.11 -5.10
CA ARG A 77 0.11 -47.28 -6.46
C ARG A 77 -1.36 -47.74 -6.41
N ARG A 78 -2.23 -47.15 -7.22
CA ARG A 78 -3.46 -47.77 -7.71
C ARG A 78 -3.52 -47.65 -9.23
N THR A 79 -3.79 -48.79 -9.85
CA THR A 79 -3.82 -49.09 -11.28
C THR A 79 -5.26 -49.09 -11.84
N GLY A 80 -5.42 -48.59 -13.09
CA GLY A 80 -6.47 -48.93 -14.08
C GLY A 80 -7.73 -48.05 -14.11
N MET A 81 -7.96 -47.15 -15.08
CA MET A 81 -8.37 -47.30 -16.52
C MET A 81 -9.90 -47.07 -16.71
N PRO A 82 -10.43 -46.69 -17.90
CA PRO A 82 -10.15 -45.51 -18.73
C PRO A 82 -11.46 -44.77 -19.17
N SER A 83 -11.41 -43.50 -19.62
CA SER A 83 -12.43 -42.98 -20.57
C SER A 83 -12.03 -41.67 -21.26
N THR A 84 -11.89 -41.76 -22.58
CA THR A 84 -12.32 -40.80 -23.63
C THR A 84 -11.85 -39.34 -23.60
N GLY A 85 -10.76 -39.07 -24.34
CA GLY A 85 -10.70 -38.12 -25.47
C GLY A 85 -11.12 -36.65 -25.29
N ARG A 86 -10.12 -35.76 -25.18
CA ARG A 86 -10.15 -34.38 -25.71
C ARG A 86 -8.73 -33.92 -26.07
N PRO A 87 -8.57 -33.04 -27.08
CA PRO A 87 -7.31 -32.79 -27.78
C PRO A 87 -6.29 -32.04 -26.90
N GLY A 88 -5.03 -32.46 -27.01
CA GLY A 88 -3.93 -32.03 -26.16
C GLY A 88 -3.52 -30.57 -26.37
N TYR A 89 -3.42 -29.85 -25.27
CA TYR A 89 -2.48 -28.74 -25.14
C TYR A 89 -1.12 -29.37 -24.84
N GLY A 90 -0.19 -29.26 -25.78
CA GLY A 90 1.20 -29.65 -25.59
C GLY A 90 1.86 -28.71 -24.58
N GLY A 91 1.85 -29.08 -23.31
CA GLY A 91 2.72 -28.50 -22.29
C GLY A 91 4.14 -29.01 -22.49
N GLY A 92 4.88 -28.34 -23.38
CA GLY A 92 6.34 -28.43 -23.38
C GLY A 92 6.86 -27.61 -22.21
N ALA A 93 7.36 -28.29 -21.17
CA ALA A 93 8.28 -27.65 -20.25
C ALA A 93 9.57 -27.37 -21.05
N SER A 94 9.75 -26.13 -21.51
CA SER A 94 11.00 -25.69 -22.10
C SER A 94 12.07 -25.66 -21.01
N ALA A 95 13.14 -26.43 -21.22
CA ALA A 95 14.43 -26.23 -20.57
C ALA A 95 14.96 -24.83 -20.96
N PRO A 96 15.93 -24.24 -20.24
CA PRO A 96 16.38 -22.88 -20.51
C PRO A 96 17.11 -22.89 -21.86
N GLU A 97 16.44 -22.40 -22.90
CA GLU A 97 17.03 -22.22 -24.23
C GLU A 97 17.88 -20.95 -24.27
N ASP A 98 18.90 -21.05 -25.12
CA ASP A 98 19.87 -20.04 -25.51
C ASP A 98 19.29 -18.63 -25.63
N THR A 99 20.16 -17.64 -25.39
CA THR A 99 20.00 -16.19 -25.66
C THR A 99 18.85 -15.90 -26.63
N ALA A 100 17.70 -15.48 -26.10
CA ALA A 100 16.51 -15.20 -26.90
C ALA A 100 16.88 -14.24 -28.04
N THR A 101 16.58 -14.61 -29.28
CA THR A 101 16.86 -13.72 -30.41
C THR A 101 15.93 -12.51 -30.32
N SER A 102 16.34 -11.37 -30.89
CA SER A 102 15.47 -10.18 -30.95
C SER A 102 14.11 -10.45 -31.61
N ALA A 103 14.01 -11.44 -32.49
CA ALA A 103 12.73 -11.88 -33.06
C ALA A 103 11.82 -12.56 -32.03
N ASP A 104 12.36 -13.36 -31.12
CA ASP A 104 11.59 -14.09 -30.10
C ASP A 104 11.04 -13.14 -29.03
N LEU A 105 11.79 -12.09 -28.70
CA LEU A 105 11.42 -11.07 -27.72
C LEU A 105 10.19 -10.24 -28.14
N ARG A 106 9.92 -10.15 -29.44
CA ARG A 106 8.75 -9.43 -29.98
C ARG A 106 7.41 -10.00 -29.48
N GLY A 107 7.39 -11.28 -29.09
CA GLY A 107 6.20 -11.94 -28.55
C GLY A 107 5.83 -11.54 -27.12
N PHE A 108 6.71 -10.82 -26.42
CA PHE A 108 6.58 -10.52 -25.00
C PHE A 108 6.48 -9.01 -24.72
N HIS A 109 5.93 -8.67 -23.55
CA HIS A 109 6.04 -7.31 -23.02
C HIS A 109 7.39 -7.14 -22.36
N LEU A 110 8.06 -6.02 -22.63
CA LEU A 110 9.41 -5.75 -22.14
C LEU A 110 9.44 -4.49 -21.28
N ILE A 111 10.11 -4.54 -20.12
CA ILE A 111 10.54 -3.32 -19.42
C ILE A 111 11.92 -2.97 -19.99
N LEU A 112 12.04 -1.78 -20.56
CA LEU A 112 13.27 -1.27 -21.14
C LEU A 112 14.05 -0.52 -20.06
N LEU A 113 15.35 -0.75 -19.96
CA LEU A 113 16.25 -0.08 -19.02
C LEU A 113 17.39 0.61 -19.77
N ASP A 114 17.88 1.72 -19.22
CA ASP A 114 19.11 2.36 -19.65
C ASP A 114 20.31 1.86 -18.82
N ASP A 115 21.50 2.43 -19.05
CA ASP A 115 22.73 2.05 -18.33
C ASP A 115 22.75 2.50 -16.86
N ALA A 116 21.78 3.31 -16.41
CA ALA A 116 21.72 3.83 -15.04
C ALA A 116 20.81 2.99 -14.13
N VAL A 117 20.00 2.10 -14.70
CA VAL A 117 18.99 1.31 -13.98
C VAL A 117 19.34 -0.17 -14.03
N GLU A 118 19.46 -0.77 -12.85
CA GLU A 118 19.79 -2.18 -12.70
C GLU A 118 18.53 -3.05 -12.59
N VAL A 119 18.65 -4.34 -12.94
CA VAL A 119 17.55 -5.30 -12.76
C VAL A 119 17.12 -5.38 -11.28
N SER A 120 18.04 -5.22 -10.34
CA SER A 120 17.72 -5.18 -8.91
C SER A 120 16.80 -4.04 -8.51
N ASP A 121 16.86 -2.89 -9.20
CA ASP A 121 15.97 -1.75 -8.92
C ASP A 121 14.53 -2.10 -9.29
N VAL A 122 14.34 -2.77 -10.42
CA VAL A 122 13.03 -3.29 -10.85
C VAL A 122 12.50 -4.32 -9.86
N LEU A 123 13.33 -5.27 -9.42
CA LEU A 123 12.93 -6.28 -8.44
C LEU A 123 12.53 -5.65 -7.10
N ALA A 124 13.25 -4.62 -6.64
CA ALA A 124 12.93 -3.89 -5.43
C ALA A 124 11.58 -3.16 -5.53
N LEU A 125 11.28 -2.54 -6.67
CA LEU A 125 9.99 -1.91 -6.91
C LEU A 125 8.85 -2.93 -7.01
N ILE A 126 9.07 -4.09 -7.64
CA ILE A 126 8.07 -5.16 -7.67
C ILE A 126 7.77 -5.66 -6.25
N HIS A 127 8.77 -5.78 -5.38
CA HIS A 127 8.57 -6.17 -3.99
C HIS A 127 7.70 -5.18 -3.21
N ASN A 128 7.79 -3.87 -3.49
CA ASN A 128 6.86 -2.89 -2.90
C ASN A 128 5.39 -3.15 -3.25
N LYS A 129 5.11 -3.68 -4.44
CA LYS A 129 3.74 -4.02 -4.86
C LYS A 129 3.31 -5.41 -4.43
N LEU A 130 4.26 -6.33 -4.37
CA LEU A 130 4.06 -7.74 -4.09
C LEU A 130 5.02 -8.16 -2.96
N PRO A 131 4.76 -7.74 -1.70
CA PRO A 131 5.69 -7.94 -0.58
C PRO A 131 5.93 -9.42 -0.24
N ASP A 132 5.00 -10.30 -0.62
CA ASP A 132 5.15 -11.76 -0.45
C ASP A 132 6.25 -12.34 -1.36
N LEU A 133 6.62 -11.63 -2.42
CA LEU A 133 7.67 -12.06 -3.35
C LEU A 133 9.02 -11.54 -2.89
N ARG A 134 10.03 -12.41 -2.89
CA ARG A 134 11.41 -11.98 -2.66
C ARG A 134 11.94 -11.22 -3.88
N PRO A 135 12.63 -10.09 -3.70
CA PRO A 135 13.22 -9.31 -4.80
C PRO A 135 14.51 -9.99 -5.32
N ALA A 136 14.39 -11.24 -5.76
CA ALA A 136 15.51 -12.04 -6.23
C ALA A 136 15.04 -12.98 -7.33
N LEU A 137 15.89 -13.15 -8.34
CA LEU A 137 15.71 -14.17 -9.37
C LEU A 137 16.15 -15.54 -8.84
N ASP A 138 15.57 -16.59 -9.37
CA ASP A 138 15.99 -17.97 -9.15
C ASP A 138 17.26 -18.33 -9.94
N GLU A 139 17.67 -19.61 -9.85
CA GLU A 139 18.85 -20.14 -10.55
C GLU A 139 18.73 -20.10 -12.09
N HIS A 140 17.53 -19.87 -12.63
CA HIS A 140 17.26 -19.72 -14.06
C HIS A 140 17.08 -18.25 -14.46
N GLY A 141 17.37 -17.31 -13.56
CA GLY A 141 17.18 -15.89 -13.83
C GLY A 141 15.71 -15.51 -13.94
N GLN A 142 14.79 -16.23 -13.29
CA GLN A 142 13.35 -15.95 -13.34
C GLN A 142 12.79 -15.60 -11.96
N MET A 143 11.69 -14.84 -11.95
CA MET A 143 10.87 -14.58 -10.78
C MET A 143 9.41 -14.81 -11.13
N ARG A 144 8.76 -15.72 -10.41
CA ARG A 144 7.33 -15.97 -10.59
C ARG A 144 6.52 -14.86 -9.94
N LEU A 145 5.80 -14.08 -10.75
CA LEU A 145 4.94 -12.99 -10.30
C LEU A 145 3.56 -13.50 -9.86
N SER A 146 3.02 -14.47 -10.60
CA SER A 146 1.76 -15.13 -10.27
C SER A 146 1.75 -16.59 -10.74
N ARG A 147 0.60 -17.27 -10.64
CA ARG A 147 0.42 -18.61 -11.22
C ARG A 147 0.51 -18.62 -12.76
N HIS A 148 0.37 -17.47 -13.41
CA HIS A 148 0.32 -17.33 -14.86
C HIS A 148 1.39 -16.39 -15.42
N SER A 149 2.07 -15.61 -14.59
CA SER A 149 3.05 -14.63 -15.05
C SER A 149 4.44 -14.85 -14.44
N ARG A 150 5.46 -14.57 -15.25
CA ARG A 150 6.86 -14.65 -14.87
C ARG A 150 7.62 -13.44 -15.42
N LEU A 151 8.60 -13.00 -14.64
CA LEU A 151 9.63 -12.06 -15.05
C LEU A 151 10.92 -12.86 -15.27
N SER A 152 11.67 -12.55 -16.32
CA SER A 152 13.05 -13.03 -16.48
C SER A 152 14.05 -11.89 -16.35
N SER A 153 15.32 -12.21 -16.07
CA SER A 153 16.43 -11.26 -15.98
C SER A 153 16.53 -10.35 -17.20
N GLY A 154 15.98 -10.78 -18.34
CA GLY A 154 16.08 -10.05 -19.59
C GLY A 154 17.38 -10.31 -20.34
N VAL A 155 17.56 -9.53 -21.41
CA VAL A 155 18.75 -9.56 -22.26
C VAL A 155 19.33 -8.16 -22.41
N THR A 156 20.65 -8.10 -22.53
CA THR A 156 21.34 -6.87 -22.95
C THR A 156 21.04 -6.60 -24.42
N LEU A 157 20.79 -5.34 -24.76
CA LEU A 157 20.48 -4.89 -26.11
C LEU A 157 21.68 -4.19 -26.71
N ASP A 158 22.21 -4.74 -27.81
CA ASP A 158 23.09 -3.99 -28.68
C ASP A 158 22.28 -3.05 -29.61
N PRO A 159 22.92 -2.13 -30.33
CA PRO A 159 22.21 -1.23 -31.25
C PRO A 159 21.43 -1.93 -32.37
N ALA A 160 21.87 -3.12 -32.80
CA ALA A 160 21.18 -3.88 -33.84
C ALA A 160 19.92 -4.56 -33.27
N ASP A 161 19.98 -5.11 -32.07
CA ASP A 161 18.84 -5.67 -31.35
C ASP A 161 17.82 -4.58 -30.99
N ALA A 162 18.28 -3.42 -30.53
CA ALA A 162 17.41 -2.28 -30.25
C ALA A 162 16.67 -1.81 -31.51
N ALA A 163 17.37 -1.71 -32.65
CA ALA A 163 16.75 -1.38 -33.94
C ALA A 163 15.79 -2.49 -34.41
N ALA A 164 16.17 -3.76 -34.23
CA ALA A 164 15.32 -4.90 -34.59
C ALA A 164 14.07 -5.01 -33.72
N LEU A 165 14.10 -4.53 -32.47
CA LEU A 165 12.94 -4.48 -31.59
C LEU A 165 12.12 -3.19 -31.74
N GLU A 166 12.60 -2.24 -32.54
CA GLU A 166 12.01 -0.90 -32.73
C GLU A 166 11.85 -0.16 -31.39
N VAL A 167 12.84 -0.29 -30.50
CA VAL A 167 12.89 0.38 -29.19
C VAL A 167 13.78 1.63 -29.22
N PRO A 168 13.64 2.56 -28.25
CA PRO A 168 14.48 3.75 -28.19
C PRO A 168 15.98 3.44 -28.08
N GLU A 169 16.83 4.28 -28.67
CA GLU A 169 18.29 4.08 -28.73
C GLU A 169 18.99 4.09 -27.36
N TRP A 170 18.33 4.65 -26.34
CA TRP A 170 18.82 4.65 -24.97
C TRP A 170 18.59 3.31 -24.26
N ALA A 171 17.74 2.43 -24.79
CA ALA A 171 17.47 1.13 -24.19
C ALA A 171 18.69 0.21 -24.36
N ARG A 172 19.20 -0.29 -23.23
CA ARG A 172 20.43 -1.09 -23.13
C ARG A 172 20.16 -2.47 -22.57
N HIS A 173 19.03 -2.65 -21.91
CA HIS A 173 18.59 -3.92 -21.37
C HIS A 173 17.06 -4.05 -21.46
N ALA A 174 16.56 -5.26 -21.69
CA ALA A 174 15.13 -5.55 -21.76
C ALA A 174 14.75 -6.71 -20.86
N ILE A 175 14.02 -6.43 -19.78
CA ILE A 175 13.42 -7.43 -18.89
C ILE A 175 12.17 -7.99 -19.57
N VAL A 176 12.02 -9.31 -19.61
CA VAL A 176 10.89 -9.97 -20.26
C VAL A 176 9.81 -10.29 -19.24
N ILE A 177 8.56 -9.93 -19.56
CA ILE A 177 7.36 -10.36 -18.85
C ILE A 177 6.60 -11.36 -19.74
N ASP A 178 6.56 -12.60 -19.28
CA ASP A 178 5.72 -13.65 -19.85
C ASP A 178 4.40 -13.68 -19.08
N CYS A 179 3.30 -13.34 -19.75
CA CYS A 179 1.95 -13.42 -19.21
C CYS A 179 0.94 -13.75 -20.31
N PRO A 180 -0.22 -14.33 -19.97
CA PRO A 180 -1.33 -14.50 -20.91
C PRO A 180 -1.74 -13.15 -21.52
N ARG A 181 -2.17 -13.20 -22.78
CA ARG A 181 -2.66 -12.02 -23.51
C ARG A 181 -4.18 -12.04 -23.56
N ASP A 182 -4.80 -11.47 -22.54
CA ASP A 182 -6.24 -11.38 -22.38
C ASP A 182 -6.72 -9.98 -22.77
N ARG A 183 -7.74 -9.91 -23.62
CA ARG A 183 -8.31 -8.64 -24.13
C ARG A 183 -9.79 -8.55 -23.80
N GLN A 184 -10.22 -7.34 -23.47
CA GLN A 184 -11.64 -7.01 -23.51
C GLN A 184 -12.16 -7.16 -24.95
N PRO A 185 -13.39 -7.67 -25.14
CA PRO A 185 -13.94 -7.94 -26.47
C PRO A 185 -14.35 -6.67 -27.22
N THR A 186 -14.44 -5.54 -26.53
CA THR A 186 -14.90 -4.26 -27.06
C THR A 186 -13.78 -3.22 -26.97
N PRO A 187 -13.62 -2.38 -28.01
CA PRO A 187 -12.76 -1.22 -27.95
C PRO A 187 -13.04 -0.33 -26.73
N PRO A 188 -12.02 0.37 -26.21
CA PRO A 188 -12.26 1.42 -25.23
C PRO A 188 -13.21 2.49 -25.81
N PRO A 189 -14.12 3.07 -24.99
CA PRO A 189 -14.96 4.17 -25.44
C PRO A 189 -14.12 5.40 -25.87
N ASP A 190 -14.59 6.17 -26.85
CA ASP A 190 -13.86 7.33 -27.39
C ASP A 190 -13.55 8.43 -26.34
N TRP A 191 -14.31 8.48 -25.25
CA TRP A 191 -14.10 9.43 -24.15
C TRP A 191 -13.12 8.92 -23.09
N PHE A 192 -12.73 7.64 -23.15
CA PHE A 192 -11.82 7.04 -22.18
C PHE A 192 -10.38 7.44 -22.51
N ALA A 193 -9.71 8.04 -21.54
CA ALA A 193 -8.29 8.34 -21.62
C ALA A 193 -7.61 7.91 -20.31
N ASP A 194 -6.41 7.36 -20.45
CA ASP A 194 -5.56 6.93 -19.35
C ASP A 194 -4.24 7.72 -19.36
N SER A 195 -3.64 7.90 -18.18
CA SER A 195 -2.40 8.66 -17.99
C SER A 195 -1.21 8.09 -18.74
N ASP A 196 -1.15 6.78 -18.85
CA ASP A 196 -0.02 6.10 -19.50
C ASP A 196 -0.29 5.90 -20.99
N GLY A 197 -1.42 6.36 -21.51
CA GLY A 197 -1.76 6.23 -22.93
C GLY A 197 -2.12 4.79 -23.34
N LEU A 198 -2.47 3.93 -22.37
CA LEU A 198 -2.72 2.51 -22.64
C LEU A 198 -3.86 2.29 -23.66
N HIS A 199 -4.88 3.13 -23.60
CA HIS A 199 -6.01 3.13 -24.55
C HIS A 199 -5.61 3.38 -26.01
N GLU A 200 -4.60 4.21 -26.27
CA GLU A 200 -4.07 4.46 -27.62
C GLU A 200 -3.32 3.23 -28.16
N ALA A 201 -2.66 2.49 -27.26
CA ALA A 201 -1.91 1.28 -27.60
C ALA A 201 -2.81 0.05 -27.84
N PHE A 202 -4.05 0.07 -27.33
CA PHE A 202 -5.01 -1.04 -27.39
C PHE A 202 -6.37 -0.63 -28.00
N PRO A 203 -6.38 -0.19 -29.28
CA PRO A 203 -7.60 0.32 -29.92
C PRO A 203 -8.69 -0.75 -30.14
N ASN A 204 -8.31 -2.03 -30.16
CA ASN A 204 -9.24 -3.14 -30.41
C ASN A 204 -9.84 -3.73 -29.12
N GLY A 205 -9.40 -3.26 -27.95
CA GLY A 205 -9.84 -3.78 -26.65
C GLY A 205 -8.72 -3.72 -25.62
N MET A 206 -9.04 -3.20 -24.43
CA MET A 206 -8.07 -3.03 -23.35
C MET A 206 -7.51 -4.37 -22.86
N PRO A 207 -6.28 -4.39 -22.30
CA PRO A 207 -5.80 -5.52 -21.52
C PRO A 207 -6.80 -5.88 -20.42
N ASP A 208 -6.95 -7.17 -20.15
CA ASP A 208 -7.83 -7.67 -19.09
C ASP A 208 -7.05 -8.67 -18.21
N ARG A 209 -7.62 -8.99 -17.04
CA ARG A 209 -7.20 -10.06 -16.14
C ARG A 209 -5.71 -9.97 -15.76
N GLU A 210 -4.90 -10.94 -16.20
CA GLU A 210 -3.49 -11.01 -15.85
C GLU A 210 -2.66 -10.02 -16.64
N GLU A 211 -3.02 -9.77 -17.89
CA GLU A 211 -2.29 -8.84 -18.74
C GLU A 211 -2.43 -7.40 -18.22
N GLU A 212 -3.64 -7.00 -17.84
CA GLU A 212 -3.91 -5.71 -17.20
C GLU A 212 -3.07 -5.52 -15.93
N ARG A 213 -3.07 -6.52 -15.04
CA ARG A 213 -2.27 -6.48 -13.81
C ARG A 213 -0.78 -6.33 -14.09
N MET A 214 -0.25 -7.06 -15.08
CA MET A 214 1.17 -7.01 -15.40
C MET A 214 1.54 -5.69 -16.07
N LEU A 215 0.76 -5.21 -17.03
CA LEU A 215 1.03 -3.93 -17.68
C LEU A 215 0.93 -2.76 -16.70
N SER A 216 -0.06 -2.75 -15.80
CA SER A 216 -0.16 -1.74 -14.74
C SER A 216 1.07 -1.74 -13.83
N LEU A 217 1.57 -2.93 -13.43
CA LEU A 217 2.81 -3.06 -12.66
C LEU A 217 4.02 -2.55 -13.44
N MET A 218 4.17 -2.96 -14.71
CA MET A 218 5.28 -2.54 -15.58
C MET A 218 5.30 -1.02 -15.79
N LEU A 219 4.15 -0.41 -16.06
CA LEU A 219 4.04 1.03 -16.28
C LEU A 219 4.32 1.83 -15.00
N SER A 220 3.86 1.34 -13.84
CA SER A 220 4.22 1.93 -12.55
C SER A 220 5.74 1.92 -12.34
N VAL A 221 6.39 0.76 -12.57
CA VAL A 221 7.84 0.61 -12.45
C VAL A 221 8.57 1.52 -13.43
N ALA A 222 8.16 1.53 -14.70
CA ALA A 222 8.78 2.35 -15.74
C ALA A 222 8.62 3.85 -15.45
N SER A 223 7.45 4.28 -14.98
CA SER A 223 7.21 5.65 -14.51
C SER A 223 8.18 6.02 -13.39
N ARG A 224 8.36 5.15 -12.40
CA ARG A 224 9.23 5.42 -11.25
C ARG A 224 10.72 5.47 -11.58
N LEU A 225 11.15 4.64 -12.53
CA LEU A 225 12.56 4.54 -12.97
C LEU A 225 12.87 5.46 -14.15
N HIS A 226 11.90 6.24 -14.64
CA HIS A 226 12.04 7.09 -15.83
C HIS A 226 12.39 6.30 -17.10
N THR A 227 11.85 5.09 -17.22
CA THR A 227 12.09 4.20 -18.37
C THR A 227 10.82 3.96 -19.20
N GLY A 228 10.77 2.89 -20.00
CA GLY A 228 9.67 2.62 -20.91
C GLY A 228 9.30 1.14 -20.98
N VAL A 229 8.11 0.87 -21.53
CA VAL A 229 7.56 -0.46 -21.73
C VAL A 229 7.33 -0.68 -23.21
N ARG A 230 7.96 -1.71 -23.78
CA ARG A 230 7.62 -2.19 -25.13
C ARG A 230 6.53 -3.24 -25.02
N LEU A 231 5.44 -3.08 -25.76
CA LEU A 231 4.36 -4.07 -25.78
C LEU A 231 4.66 -5.19 -26.77
N ALA A 232 4.17 -6.39 -26.46
CA ALA A 232 4.20 -7.52 -27.37
C ALA A 232 3.56 -7.19 -28.73
N ASP A 233 4.12 -7.74 -29.81
CA ASP A 233 3.63 -7.53 -31.16
C ASP A 233 2.20 -8.06 -31.31
N GLU A 234 1.42 -7.37 -32.11
CA GLU A 234 0.04 -7.73 -32.40
C GLU A 234 -0.23 -7.55 -33.89
N SER A 235 -0.86 -8.55 -34.48
CA SER A 235 -1.13 -8.55 -35.91
C SER A 235 -1.97 -7.34 -36.29
N GLY A 236 -1.51 -6.57 -37.28
CA GLY A 236 -2.21 -5.39 -37.77
C GLY A 236 -1.99 -4.11 -36.97
N LEU A 237 -1.20 -4.14 -35.89
CA LEU A 237 -0.78 -2.96 -35.15
C LEU A 237 0.72 -2.68 -35.36
N PRO A 238 1.14 -1.41 -35.36
CA PRO A 238 2.56 -1.08 -35.36
C PRO A 238 3.21 -1.51 -34.05
N THR A 239 4.55 -1.52 -33.99
CA THR A 239 5.25 -1.68 -32.71
C THR A 239 4.89 -0.53 -31.78
N ARG A 240 4.65 -0.86 -30.51
CA ARG A 240 4.16 0.07 -29.48
C ARG A 240 5.17 0.10 -28.35
N VAL A 241 5.65 1.31 -28.05
CA VAL A 241 6.48 1.59 -26.88
C VAL A 241 5.79 2.71 -26.11
N ILE A 242 5.46 2.43 -24.85
CA ILE A 242 4.88 3.39 -23.92
C ILE A 242 6.01 3.90 -23.02
N ILE A 243 6.18 5.22 -22.98
CA ILE A 243 7.08 5.89 -22.03
C ILE A 243 6.19 6.68 -21.08
N PRO A 244 5.91 6.14 -19.87
CA PRO A 244 5.07 6.84 -18.90
C PRO A 244 5.67 8.20 -18.55
N ASP A 245 4.82 9.19 -18.32
CA ASP A 245 5.25 10.50 -17.85
C ASP A 245 5.53 10.41 -16.33
N PRO A 246 6.80 10.46 -15.90
CA PRO A 246 7.15 10.27 -14.49
C PRO A 246 6.61 11.38 -13.58
N GLU A 247 6.31 12.55 -14.15
CA GLU A 247 5.78 13.69 -13.40
C GLU A 247 4.25 13.75 -13.39
N ALA A 248 3.55 12.80 -14.05
CA ALA A 248 2.09 12.79 -14.09
C ALA A 248 1.47 12.34 -12.76
N LYS A 249 2.23 11.60 -11.96
CA LYS A 249 1.82 10.97 -10.71
C LYS A 249 2.34 11.80 -9.55
N VAL A 250 1.49 12.68 -9.03
CA VAL A 250 1.86 13.75 -8.09
C VAL A 250 1.41 13.43 -6.67
N ASP A 251 0.40 12.58 -6.51
CA ASP A 251 -0.18 12.33 -5.20
C ASP A 251 0.79 11.56 -4.30
N LEU A 252 0.64 11.78 -2.99
CA LEU A 252 1.46 11.14 -1.97
C LEU A 252 0.57 10.59 -0.86
N TYR A 253 0.86 9.38 -0.42
CA TYR A 253 0.18 8.72 0.69
C TYR A 253 1.17 8.52 1.83
N ILE A 254 0.79 8.84 3.05
CA ILE A 254 1.60 8.58 4.23
C ILE A 254 0.75 7.80 5.22
N TYR A 255 1.24 6.64 5.65
CA TYR A 255 0.59 5.79 6.62
C TYR A 255 1.32 5.88 7.96
N SER A 256 0.59 6.16 9.03
CA SER A 256 1.14 6.26 10.37
C SER A 256 0.16 5.72 11.42
N SER A 257 0.69 5.16 12.52
CA SER A 257 -0.13 4.86 13.70
C SER A 257 -0.48 6.09 14.54
N TYR A 258 0.05 7.27 14.17
CA TYR A 258 -0.14 8.52 14.88
C TYR A 258 -1.15 9.41 14.16
N TRP A 259 -2.20 9.78 14.90
CA TRP A 259 -3.12 10.85 14.51
C TRP A 259 -2.52 12.20 14.91
N MET A 260 -2.23 13.06 13.92
CA MET A 260 -1.86 14.44 14.16
C MET A 260 -3.12 15.28 14.30
N GLU A 261 -3.18 16.10 15.36
CA GLU A 261 -4.25 17.07 15.51
C GLU A 261 -4.22 18.08 14.34
N PRO A 262 -5.38 18.54 13.84
CA PRO A 262 -5.43 19.41 12.67
C PRO A 262 -4.53 20.66 12.74
N PRO A 263 -4.43 21.38 13.88
CA PRO A 263 -3.51 22.52 13.99
C PRO A 263 -2.04 22.13 13.84
N VAL A 264 -1.64 20.94 14.33
CA VAL A 264 -0.27 20.45 14.23
C VAL A 264 0.08 20.10 12.79
N ALA A 265 -0.79 19.36 12.11
CA ALA A 265 -0.62 19.05 10.69
C ALA A 265 -0.59 20.33 9.84
N LEU A 266 -1.47 21.30 10.15
CA LEU A 266 -1.50 22.59 9.47
C LEU A 266 -0.20 23.39 9.66
N ASP A 267 0.40 23.36 10.85
CA ASP A 267 1.70 24.00 11.10
C ASP A 267 2.83 23.38 10.27
N PHE A 268 2.81 22.06 10.01
CA PHE A 268 3.75 21.43 9.09
C PHE A 268 3.52 21.90 7.64
N VAL A 269 2.27 21.86 7.17
CA VAL A 269 1.91 22.30 5.81
C VAL A 269 2.30 23.76 5.58
N ARG A 270 2.07 24.64 6.56
CA ARG A 270 2.35 26.09 6.47
C ARG A 270 3.82 26.46 6.36
N ARG A 271 4.75 25.54 6.63
CA ARG A 271 6.19 25.76 6.36
C ARG A 271 6.46 25.96 4.88
N HIS A 272 5.65 25.36 4.01
CA HIS A 272 5.78 25.43 2.55
C HIS A 272 4.61 26.15 1.89
N ALA A 273 3.44 26.19 2.53
CA ALA A 273 2.25 26.87 2.04
C ALA A 273 1.61 27.76 3.12
N PRO A 274 2.10 28.99 3.34
CA PRO A 274 1.63 29.85 4.44
C PRO A 274 0.12 30.16 4.40
N HIS A 275 -0.47 30.18 3.20
CA HIS A 275 -1.89 30.41 2.95
C HIS A 275 -2.76 29.15 3.15
N ALA A 276 -2.18 28.01 3.54
CA ALA A 276 -2.94 26.81 3.86
C ALA A 276 -3.92 27.04 5.01
N PHE A 277 -5.07 26.39 4.93
CA PHE A 277 -6.11 26.46 5.96
C PHE A 277 -6.82 25.11 6.14
N GLN A 278 -7.40 24.89 7.31
CA GLN A 278 -8.28 23.75 7.53
C GLN A 278 -9.65 24.08 6.95
N GLN A 279 -10.20 23.16 6.16
CA GLN A 279 -11.57 23.32 5.67
C GLN A 279 -12.52 23.32 6.88
N ALA A 280 -13.33 24.37 7.00
CA ALA A 280 -14.39 24.40 8.02
C ALA A 280 -15.40 23.29 7.72
N LEU A 281 -15.81 22.57 8.75
CA LEU A 281 -16.90 21.62 8.60
C LEU A 281 -18.15 22.39 8.18
N PRO A 282 -18.93 21.86 7.22
CA PRO A 282 -20.27 22.39 6.97
C PRO A 282 -21.03 22.30 8.30
N THR A 283 -21.42 23.45 8.84
CA THR A 283 -22.31 23.50 10.00
C THR A 283 -23.70 23.20 9.46
N PRO A 284 -24.34 22.07 9.84
CA PRO A 284 -25.67 21.76 9.34
C PRO A 284 -26.63 22.87 9.76
N ASP A 285 -27.50 23.29 8.85
CA ASP A 285 -28.52 24.30 9.17
C ASP A 285 -29.44 23.80 10.30
N GLU A 286 -30.01 24.73 11.07
CA GLU A 286 -30.89 24.42 12.19
C GLU A 286 -32.08 23.53 11.76
N ASP A 287 -32.62 23.78 10.56
CA ASP A 287 -33.70 22.98 9.97
C ASP A 287 -33.25 21.53 9.67
N VAL A 288 -32.00 21.33 9.25
CA VAL A 288 -31.43 20.00 8.97
C VAL A 288 -31.21 19.24 10.27
N LEU A 289 -30.72 19.92 11.31
CA LEU A 289 -30.58 19.33 12.65
C LEU A 289 -31.94 18.97 13.24
N ALA A 290 -32.95 19.84 13.09
CA ALA A 290 -34.30 19.59 13.57
C ALA A 290 -34.95 18.39 12.86
N GLN A 291 -34.79 18.28 11.54
CA GLN A 291 -35.28 17.13 10.78
C GLN A 291 -34.54 15.84 11.17
N ALA A 292 -33.22 15.88 11.34
CA ALA A 292 -32.43 14.73 11.78
C ALA A 292 -32.85 14.25 13.19
N SER A 293 -33.17 15.17 14.12
CA SER A 293 -33.72 14.84 15.44
C SER A 293 -35.12 14.21 15.38
N ILE A 294 -35.91 14.53 14.36
CA ILE A 294 -37.23 13.90 14.12
C ILE A 294 -37.06 12.49 13.55
N ASP A 295 -36.16 12.33 12.59
CA ASP A 295 -35.93 11.07 11.87
C ASP A 295 -35.19 10.03 12.72
N ASP A 296 -34.30 10.47 13.61
CA ASP A 296 -33.61 9.64 14.59
C ASP A 296 -33.77 10.20 16.02
N PRO A 297 -34.68 9.63 16.84
CA PRO A 297 -34.90 10.05 18.21
C PRO A 297 -33.69 9.91 19.15
N LEU A 298 -32.63 9.23 18.71
CA LEU A 298 -31.36 9.09 19.44
C LEU A 298 -30.32 10.13 19.00
N PHE A 299 -30.58 10.92 17.96
CA PHE A 299 -29.71 11.99 17.51
C PHE A 299 -29.71 13.14 18.52
N ASP A 300 -28.56 13.35 19.19
CA ASP A 300 -28.33 14.47 20.08
C ASP A 300 -27.53 15.57 19.33
N PRO A 301 -28.16 16.69 18.93
CA PRO A 301 -27.49 17.78 18.22
C PRO A 301 -26.47 18.52 19.11
N SER A 302 -26.48 18.29 20.42
CA SER A 302 -25.51 18.86 21.37
C SER A 302 -24.32 17.93 21.63
N ALA A 303 -24.37 16.68 21.14
CA ALA A 303 -23.26 15.75 21.26
C ALA A 303 -22.04 16.27 20.48
N PRO A 304 -20.82 16.09 20.99
CA PRO A 304 -19.62 16.52 20.29
C PRO A 304 -19.49 15.77 18.96
N VAL A 305 -19.30 16.51 17.86
CA VAL A 305 -19.03 15.93 16.54
C VAL A 305 -17.74 15.13 16.60
N VAL A 306 -17.85 13.81 16.44
CA VAL A 306 -16.71 12.90 16.28
C VAL A 306 -16.39 12.87 14.80
N LEU A 307 -15.22 13.37 14.44
CA LEU A 307 -14.75 13.36 13.05
C LEU A 307 -14.02 12.05 12.77
N ASP A 308 -14.38 11.41 11.66
CA ASP A 308 -13.63 10.28 11.10
C ASP A 308 -12.40 10.76 10.29
N GLY A 309 -12.29 12.07 10.03
CA GLY A 309 -11.22 12.68 9.25
C GLY A 309 -11.23 14.21 9.29
N TYR A 310 -10.17 14.83 8.78
CA TYR A 310 -10.12 16.26 8.46
C TYR A 310 -9.37 16.51 7.15
N ALA A 311 -9.59 17.70 6.57
CA ALA A 311 -8.91 18.12 5.35
C ALA A 311 -8.23 19.49 5.55
N LEU A 312 -7.03 19.61 5.01
CA LEU A 312 -6.31 20.88 4.87
C LEU A 312 -6.24 21.23 3.38
N LEU A 313 -6.48 22.49 3.06
CA LEU A 313 -6.48 22.98 1.68
C LEU A 313 -5.34 23.97 1.46
N VAL A 314 -4.67 23.82 0.33
CA VAL A 314 -3.63 24.72 -0.17
C VAL A 314 -4.05 25.26 -1.53
N PRO A 315 -4.53 26.50 -1.62
CA PRO A 315 -4.77 27.16 -2.90
C PRO A 315 -3.47 27.32 -3.70
N LEU A 316 -3.47 26.91 -4.98
CA LEU A 316 -2.26 26.94 -5.82
C LEU A 316 -2.25 28.10 -6.83
N GLY A 317 -3.10 29.11 -6.64
CA GLY A 317 -3.21 30.27 -7.55
C GLY A 317 -1.91 31.07 -7.68
N GLU A 318 -1.00 30.99 -6.70
CA GLU A 318 0.34 31.60 -6.79
C GLU A 318 1.27 30.87 -7.78
N ILE A 319 1.05 29.57 -8.01
CA ILE A 319 1.78 28.77 -9.01
C ILE A 319 1.20 29.05 -10.40
N ASP A 320 -0.11 28.87 -10.53
CA ASP A 320 -0.86 29.10 -11.77
C ASP A 320 -2.36 29.18 -11.44
N GLU A 321 -3.11 30.03 -12.13
CA GLU A 321 -4.57 30.13 -11.95
C GLU A 321 -5.30 28.80 -12.23
N THR A 322 -4.74 27.96 -13.13
CA THR A 322 -5.31 26.66 -13.46
C THR A 322 -4.78 25.52 -12.58
N ALA A 323 -3.88 25.80 -11.64
CA ALA A 323 -3.29 24.77 -10.77
C ALA A 323 -4.29 24.22 -9.75
N GLY A 324 -5.38 24.93 -9.45
CA GLY A 324 -6.38 24.47 -8.49
C GLY A 324 -5.88 24.48 -7.04
N SER A 325 -5.92 23.33 -6.36
CA SER A 325 -5.54 23.20 -4.95
C SER A 325 -4.88 21.86 -4.60
N LEU A 326 -4.05 21.82 -3.57
CA LEU A 326 -3.74 20.57 -2.86
C LEU A 326 -4.76 20.37 -1.73
N GLU A 327 -5.30 19.17 -1.63
CA GLU A 327 -6.08 18.68 -0.49
C GLU A 327 -5.22 17.68 0.29
N ILE A 328 -4.95 17.96 1.56
CA ILE A 328 -4.35 17.00 2.48
C ILE A 328 -5.48 16.40 3.31
N ARG A 329 -5.89 15.18 2.96
CA ARG A 329 -6.93 14.44 3.68
C ARG A 329 -6.29 13.55 4.73
N VAL A 330 -6.78 13.63 5.96
CA VAL A 330 -6.32 12.81 7.09
C VAL A 330 -7.48 12.04 7.64
N MET A 331 -7.41 10.72 7.62
CA MET A 331 -8.48 9.84 8.11
C MET A 331 -7.92 8.48 8.55
N GLU A 332 -8.70 7.71 9.30
CA GLU A 332 -8.39 6.29 9.50
C GLU A 332 -8.39 5.58 8.14
N ALA A 333 -7.34 4.83 7.85
CA ALA A 333 -7.17 4.14 6.58
C ALA A 333 -8.21 3.02 6.47
N GLU A 334 -9.13 3.14 5.51
CA GLU A 334 -10.09 2.07 5.19
C GLU A 334 -9.40 0.86 4.54
N TRP A 335 -8.34 1.14 3.79
CA TRP A 335 -7.50 0.14 3.15
C TRP A 335 -6.03 0.46 3.39
N VAL A 336 -5.27 -0.55 3.80
CA VAL A 336 -3.83 -0.43 4.06
C VAL A 336 -3.07 -1.17 2.95
N PRO A 337 -2.17 -0.50 2.21
CA PRO A 337 -1.40 -1.13 1.15
C PRO A 337 -0.60 -2.34 1.65
N PRO A 338 -0.45 -3.42 0.85
CA PRO A 338 0.20 -4.66 1.28
C PRO A 338 1.60 -4.46 1.87
N ILE A 339 2.40 -3.55 1.29
CA ILE A 339 3.75 -3.26 1.81
C ILE A 339 3.73 -2.62 3.19
N ILE A 340 2.69 -1.85 3.52
CA ILE A 340 2.50 -1.29 4.87
C ILE A 340 2.00 -2.39 5.80
N ALA A 341 0.96 -3.13 5.38
CA ALA A 341 0.37 -4.22 6.15
C ALA A 341 1.38 -5.32 6.50
N ALA A 342 2.38 -5.57 5.63
CA ALA A 342 3.45 -6.53 5.89
C ALA A 342 4.34 -6.19 7.11
N HIS A 343 4.30 -4.95 7.59
CA HIS A 343 5.14 -4.47 8.69
C HIS A 343 4.35 -4.10 9.96
N THR A 344 3.00 -4.06 9.90
CA THR A 344 2.17 -3.67 11.04
C THR A 344 0.74 -4.18 10.93
N ASP A 345 0.23 -4.71 12.03
CA ASP A 345 -1.19 -5.09 12.20
C ASP A 345 -2.02 -3.96 12.87
N ALA A 346 -1.38 -2.85 13.26
CA ALA A 346 -2.07 -1.74 13.90
C ALA A 346 -2.91 -0.95 12.89
N PRO A 347 -4.06 -0.38 13.30
CA PRO A 347 -4.80 0.59 12.48
C PRO A 347 -3.89 1.73 12.03
N GLN A 348 -4.02 2.13 10.77
CA GLN A 348 -3.23 3.20 10.17
C GLN A 348 -4.10 4.44 9.98
N ILE A 349 -3.48 5.60 10.12
CA ILE A 349 -3.99 6.89 9.69
C ILE A 349 -3.34 7.17 8.34
N GLU A 350 -4.17 7.43 7.34
CA GLU A 350 -3.75 7.85 6.01
C GLU A 350 -3.71 9.37 5.95
N TYR A 351 -2.57 9.92 5.56
CA TYR A 351 -2.42 11.31 5.12
C TYR A 351 -2.23 11.28 3.61
N HIS A 352 -3.29 11.62 2.88
CA HIS A 352 -3.27 11.68 1.43
C HIS A 352 -3.11 13.13 0.99
N VAL A 353 -1.96 13.44 0.39
CA VAL A 353 -1.69 14.73 -0.26
C VAL A 353 -2.10 14.60 -1.73
N HIS A 354 -3.27 15.14 -2.03
CA HIS A 354 -3.96 14.99 -3.31
C HIS A 354 -3.96 16.31 -4.09
N TRP A 355 -3.55 16.28 -5.36
CA TRP A 355 -3.62 17.45 -6.22
C TRP A 355 -4.92 17.53 -7.04
N MET A 356 -5.76 18.52 -6.75
CA MET A 356 -6.96 18.81 -7.51
C MET A 356 -6.71 19.93 -8.52
N ASP A 357 -6.36 19.57 -9.77
CA ASP A 357 -6.23 20.54 -10.85
C ASP A 357 -7.60 21.00 -11.37
N THR A 358 -7.73 22.26 -11.76
CA THR A 358 -9.05 22.86 -12.10
C THR A 358 -9.72 22.23 -13.31
N GLU A 359 -8.93 21.67 -14.23
CA GLU A 359 -9.41 21.17 -15.51
C GLU A 359 -9.38 19.64 -15.62
N SER A 360 -9.00 18.94 -14.56
CA SER A 360 -8.80 17.48 -14.51
C SER A 360 -7.89 16.96 -15.64
N LYS A 361 -6.86 17.73 -15.98
CA LYS A 361 -5.92 17.45 -17.08
C LYS A 361 -4.64 16.77 -16.62
N ARG A 362 -4.41 16.61 -15.32
CA ARG A 362 -3.15 16.06 -14.78
C ARG A 362 -2.75 14.70 -15.38
N TYR A 363 -3.75 13.87 -15.72
CA TYR A 363 -3.61 12.54 -16.32
C TYR A 363 -3.81 12.50 -17.83
N GLN A 364 -4.02 13.63 -18.50
CA GLN A 364 -4.14 13.58 -19.96
C GLN A 364 -2.74 13.52 -20.57
N PRO A 365 -2.48 12.63 -21.55
CA PRO A 365 -1.19 12.58 -22.22
C PRO A 365 -0.93 13.88 -23.02
N ASN A 366 0.31 14.05 -23.49
CA ASN A 366 0.69 15.11 -24.44
C ASN A 366 0.43 16.56 -23.99
N GLN A 367 0.53 16.83 -22.68
CA GLN A 367 0.30 18.16 -22.12
C GLN A 367 1.21 19.24 -22.71
N ARG A 368 0.73 20.50 -22.73
CA ARG A 368 1.54 21.64 -23.19
C ARG A 368 2.71 21.92 -22.23
N ARG A 369 3.79 22.53 -22.74
CA ARG A 369 4.97 22.91 -21.93
C ARG A 369 4.63 23.74 -20.69
N ARG A 370 3.65 24.65 -20.77
CA ARG A 370 3.17 25.45 -19.64
C ARG A 370 2.60 24.56 -18.53
N PHE A 371 1.69 23.64 -18.88
CA PHE A 371 1.07 22.71 -17.95
C PHE A 371 2.11 21.79 -17.30
N ARG A 372 3.05 21.24 -18.07
CA ARG A 372 4.13 20.42 -17.51
C ARG A 372 4.94 21.18 -16.47
N ARG A 373 5.35 22.43 -16.76
CA ARG A 373 6.08 23.27 -15.79
C ARG A 373 5.30 23.54 -14.51
N MET A 374 4.01 23.85 -14.64
CA MET A 374 3.09 24.03 -13.51
C MET A 374 3.03 22.74 -12.68
N ARG A 375 2.80 21.59 -13.33
CA ARG A 375 2.79 20.29 -12.66
C ARG A 375 4.10 19.98 -11.93
N SER A 376 5.26 20.24 -12.53
CA SER A 376 6.54 20.06 -11.83
C SER A 376 6.70 21.00 -10.63
N GLN A 377 6.10 22.19 -10.66
CA GLN A 377 6.07 23.10 -9.49
C GLN A 377 5.15 22.58 -8.39
N VAL A 378 3.98 22.05 -8.76
CA VAL A 378 3.05 21.42 -7.81
C VAL A 378 3.68 20.17 -7.20
N ALA A 379 4.29 19.30 -7.99
CA ALA A 379 4.98 18.10 -7.50
C ALA A 379 6.03 18.43 -6.44
N ARG A 380 6.89 19.44 -6.70
CA ARG A 380 7.87 19.89 -5.69
C ARG A 380 7.23 20.41 -4.39
N LEU A 381 6.07 21.06 -4.48
CA LEU A 381 5.34 21.51 -3.30
C LEU A 381 4.72 20.32 -2.54
N THR A 382 4.13 19.37 -3.27
CA THR A 382 3.62 18.11 -2.72
C THR A 382 4.72 17.34 -1.99
N ASP A 383 5.89 17.19 -2.62
CA ASP A 383 7.04 16.51 -2.03
C ASP A 383 7.53 17.23 -0.75
N ALA A 384 7.65 18.55 -0.80
CA ALA A 384 8.07 19.34 0.36
C ALA A 384 7.09 19.21 1.55
N ILE A 385 5.78 19.34 1.30
CA ILE A 385 4.74 19.13 2.32
C ILE A 385 4.76 17.69 2.83
N GLY A 386 4.85 16.73 1.91
CA GLY A 386 4.92 15.31 2.19
C GLY A 386 6.10 14.94 3.08
N ALA A 387 7.27 15.52 2.83
CA ALA A 387 8.47 15.30 3.64
C ALA A 387 8.31 15.81 5.09
N GLU A 388 7.58 16.90 5.30
CA GLU A 388 7.28 17.42 6.63
C GLU A 388 6.27 16.53 7.36
N LEU A 389 5.19 16.12 6.68
CA LEU A 389 4.17 15.23 7.24
C LEU A 389 4.73 13.84 7.55
N LEU A 390 5.58 13.29 6.68
CA LEU A 390 6.22 11.99 6.86
C LEU A 390 7.10 11.96 8.12
N VAL A 391 7.91 13.00 8.31
CA VAL A 391 8.74 13.14 9.51
C VAL A 391 7.89 13.42 10.75
N GLY A 392 6.92 14.34 10.66
CA GLY A 392 6.07 14.74 11.78
C GLY A 392 5.18 13.61 12.30
N SER A 393 4.71 12.74 11.41
CA SER A 393 3.89 11.58 11.75
C SER A 393 4.69 10.32 12.08
N ALA A 394 6.02 10.33 11.91
CA ALA A 394 6.85 9.12 11.96
C ALA A 394 6.27 7.98 11.10
N GLY A 395 5.69 8.33 9.94
CA GLY A 395 4.97 7.41 9.06
C GLY A 395 5.87 6.75 8.01
N ILE A 396 5.21 5.99 7.14
CA ILE A 396 5.80 5.39 5.94
C ILE A 396 5.11 6.03 4.72
N GLY A 397 5.90 6.56 3.79
CA GLY A 397 5.39 7.24 2.61
C GLY A 397 5.31 6.30 1.40
N LEU A 398 4.28 6.48 0.58
CA LEU A 398 4.13 5.88 -0.74
C LEU A 398 3.84 6.98 -1.76
N ASP A 399 4.49 6.91 -2.92
CA ASP A 399 4.06 7.71 -4.07
C ASP A 399 2.71 7.21 -4.63
N GLU A 400 2.12 7.96 -5.56
CA GLU A 400 0.86 7.58 -6.21
C GLU A 400 0.93 6.24 -6.95
N ASN A 401 2.13 5.89 -7.44
CA ASN A 401 2.39 4.57 -8.00
C ASN A 401 2.57 3.50 -6.91
N GLY A 402 2.38 3.80 -5.63
CA GLY A 402 2.43 2.87 -4.50
C GLY A 402 3.82 2.33 -4.17
N PHE A 403 4.89 3.05 -4.49
CA PHE A 403 6.24 2.69 -4.09
C PHE A 403 6.69 3.47 -2.86
N LEU A 404 7.50 2.81 -2.01
CA LEU A 404 8.06 3.44 -0.82
C LEU A 404 8.89 4.67 -1.16
N VAL A 405 8.63 5.76 -0.44
CA VAL A 405 9.41 6.99 -0.50
C VAL A 405 9.94 7.37 0.87
N THR A 406 11.12 7.97 0.86
CA THR A 406 11.78 8.49 2.05
C THR A 406 11.70 10.01 2.07
N SER A 407 11.75 10.61 3.26
CA SER A 407 11.80 12.06 3.41
C SER A 407 13.02 12.71 2.73
N ARG A 408 14.10 11.94 2.52
CA ARG A 408 15.27 12.39 1.75
C ARG A 408 14.97 12.50 0.27
N GLN A 409 14.28 11.50 -0.31
CA GLN A 409 13.85 11.53 -1.71
C GLN A 409 12.83 12.64 -1.98
N LEU A 410 11.97 12.95 -1.02
CA LEU A 410 11.01 14.05 -1.13
C LEU A 410 11.62 15.45 -0.95
N ARG A 411 12.89 15.55 -0.54
CA ARG A 411 13.59 16.84 -0.35
C ARG A 411 14.65 17.12 -1.42
N SER A 412 14.94 16.16 -2.29
CA SER A 412 15.86 16.31 -3.42
C SER A 412 15.17 17.01 -4.58
#